data_AF-A0A2H6A427-F1
#
_entry.id   AF-A0A2H6A427-F1
#
_cell.length_a   1.000
_cell.length_b   1.000
_cell.length_c   1.000
_cell.angle_alpha   90.00
_cell.angle_beta   90.00
_cell.angle_gamma   90.00
#
_symmetry.space_group_name_H-M   'P 1'
#
loop_
_entity.id
_entity.type
_entity.pdbx_description
1 polymer ?
#
loop_
_entity_poly.entity_id
_entity_poly.type
_entity_poly.pdbx_seq_one_letter_code
_entity_poly.pdbx_strand_id
1 'polypeptide(L)'
;MEARLIVAENQLRTGDVAGWLGILNSLRNTVPGLDPLADPGDGASRVDLHFRERAFWLFGTAHRLGDLRRLVRQYGRDAERVFPTGPYFKGGSYGPDVNLPIPFDEENNPQFSQCLDRNP
;
A
#
# COMPACT_ATOMS: atom_id res chain seq x y z
N MET A 1 -4.09 -5.71 -15.24
CA MET A 1 -4.45 -4.61 -14.30
C MET A 1 -3.26 -4.18 -13.46
N GLU A 2 -2.60 -5.07 -12.71
CA GLU A 2 -1.46 -4.75 -11.83
C GLU A 2 -0.34 -3.94 -12.53
N ALA A 3 0.18 -4.42 -13.66
CA ALA A 3 1.24 -3.72 -14.40
C ALA A 3 0.86 -2.28 -14.77
N ARG A 4 -0.41 -2.02 -15.13
CA ARG A 4 -0.91 -0.67 -15.42
C ARG A 4 -0.90 0.21 -14.17
N LEU A 5 -1.25 -0.34 -13.01
CA LEU A 5 -1.20 0.38 -11.73
C LEU A 5 0.24 0.70 -11.32
N ILE A 6 1.21 -0.18 -11.61
CA ILE A 6 2.64 0.10 -11.39
C ILE A 6 3.12 1.25 -12.29
N VAL A 7 2.71 1.25 -13.56
CA VAL A 7 3.02 2.37 -14.48
C VAL A 7 2.40 3.68 -13.98
N ALA A 8 1.13 3.65 -13.58
CA ALA A 8 0.45 4.83 -13.03
C ALA A 8 1.16 5.36 -11.79
N GLU A 9 1.59 4.47 -10.89
CA GLU A 9 2.34 4.85 -9.69
C GLU A 9 3.66 5.56 -10.03
N ASN A 10 4.38 5.04 -11.02
CA ASN A 10 5.61 5.66 -11.47
C ASN A 10 5.36 7.06 -12.06
N GLN A 11 4.32 7.22 -12.89
CA GLN A 11 3.92 8.51 -13.43
C GLN A 11 3.61 9.52 -12.32
N LEU A 12 2.84 9.11 -11.31
CA LEU A 12 2.55 9.96 -10.16
C LEU A 12 3.85 10.37 -9.44
N ARG A 13 4.77 9.43 -9.22
CA ARG A 13 6.06 9.68 -8.56
C ARG A 13 6.96 10.63 -9.37
N THR A 14 6.89 10.59 -10.69
CA THR A 14 7.63 11.51 -11.57
C THR A 14 6.91 12.83 -11.84
N GLY A 15 5.75 13.07 -11.23
CA GLY A 15 4.97 14.29 -11.37
C GLY A 15 4.04 14.35 -12.58
N ASP A 16 3.89 13.26 -13.34
CA ASP A 16 2.94 13.14 -14.45
C ASP A 16 1.55 12.78 -13.93
N VAL A 17 0.89 13.78 -13.33
CA VAL A 17 -0.45 13.64 -12.73
C VAL A 17 -1.50 13.34 -13.81
N ALA A 18 -1.39 13.96 -14.98
CA ALA A 18 -2.32 13.75 -16.08
C ALA A 18 -2.23 12.31 -16.62
N GLY A 19 -1.02 11.78 -16.80
CA GLY A 19 -0.79 10.40 -17.21
C GLY A 19 -1.29 9.40 -16.17
N TRP A 20 -0.97 9.62 -14.89
CA TRP A 20 -1.46 8.78 -13.79
C TRP A 20 -2.98 8.69 -13.76
N LEU A 21 -3.67 9.84 -13.78
CA LEU A 21 -5.13 9.89 -13.74
C LEU A 21 -5.76 9.27 -15.00
N GLY A 22 -5.13 9.51 -16.17
CA GLY A 22 -5.53 8.89 -17.42
C GLY A 22 -5.49 7.36 -17.37
N ILE A 23 -4.46 6.77 -16.76
CA ILE A 23 -4.40 5.32 -16.59
C ILE A 23 -5.52 4.83 -15.66
N LEU A 24 -5.74 5.48 -14.51
CA LEU A 24 -6.81 5.08 -13.58
C LEU A 24 -8.19 5.14 -14.23
N ASN A 25 -8.49 6.21 -14.95
CA ASN A 25 -9.78 6.36 -15.65
C ASN A 25 -9.92 5.38 -16.80
N SER A 26 -8.84 5.04 -17.50
CA SER A 26 -8.84 3.98 -18.50
C SER A 26 -9.13 2.61 -17.89
N LEU A 27 -8.66 2.32 -16.66
CA LEU A 27 -9.01 1.09 -15.95
C LEU A 27 -10.48 1.10 -15.51
N ARG A 28 -10.99 2.20 -14.94
CA ARG A 28 -12.39 2.32 -14.51
C ARG A 28 -13.37 2.19 -15.68
N ASN A 29 -13.03 2.72 -16.85
CA ASN A 29 -13.84 2.57 -18.06
C ASN A 29 -13.99 1.11 -18.54
N THR A 30 -13.19 0.17 -18.01
CA THR A 30 -13.36 -1.27 -18.30
C THR A 30 -14.49 -1.92 -17.48
N VAL A 31 -15.03 -1.23 -16.47
CA VAL A 31 -16.08 -1.74 -15.59
C VAL A 31 -17.30 -0.82 -15.67
N PRO A 32 -18.45 -1.32 -16.16
CA PRO A 32 -19.68 -0.54 -16.22
C PRO A 32 -20.10 0.00 -14.84
N GLY A 33 -20.53 1.26 -14.79
CA GLY A 33 -21.02 1.91 -13.57
C GLY A 33 -19.94 2.56 -12.70
N LEU A 34 -18.67 2.57 -13.13
CA LEU A 34 -17.62 3.35 -12.48
C LEU A 34 -17.42 4.70 -13.18
N ASP A 35 -17.79 5.77 -12.50
CA ASP A 35 -17.54 7.13 -12.98
C ASP A 35 -16.03 7.45 -13.02
N PRO A 36 -15.58 8.33 -13.93
CA PRO A 36 -14.20 8.78 -13.94
C PRO A 36 -13.85 9.53 -12.66
N LEU A 37 -12.61 9.37 -12.21
CA LEU A 37 -12.02 10.07 -11.09
C LEU A 37 -11.60 11.48 -11.50
N ALA A 38 -11.70 12.41 -10.55
CA ALA A 38 -11.07 13.72 -10.61
C ALA A 38 -9.75 13.73 -9.83
N ASP A 39 -8.82 14.61 -10.23
CA ASP A 39 -7.61 14.86 -9.46
C ASP A 39 -7.96 15.52 -8.11
N PRO A 40 -7.57 14.93 -6.95
CA PRO A 40 -7.83 15.54 -5.65
C PRO A 40 -6.97 16.79 -5.36
N GLY A 41 -6.01 17.12 -6.24
CA GLY A 41 -5.32 18.41 -6.24
C GLY A 41 -4.05 18.47 -5.38
N ASP A 42 -3.96 17.71 -4.29
CA ASP A 42 -2.77 17.62 -3.45
C ASP A 42 -2.06 16.26 -3.55
N GLY A 43 -0.74 16.28 -3.30
CA GLY A 43 0.10 15.10 -3.45
C GLY A 43 -0.26 13.95 -2.50
N ALA A 44 -0.69 14.26 -1.27
CA ALA A 44 -1.05 13.22 -0.30
C ALA A 44 -2.35 12.52 -0.70
N SER A 45 -3.37 13.28 -1.08
CA SER A 45 -4.65 12.74 -1.55
C SER A 45 -4.51 11.98 -2.88
N ARG A 46 -3.57 12.35 -3.75
CA ARG A 46 -3.27 11.56 -4.96
C ARG A 46 -2.71 10.18 -4.63
N VAL A 47 -1.80 10.10 -3.64
CA VAL A 47 -1.29 8.83 -3.12
C VAL A 47 -2.43 8.01 -2.51
N ASP A 48 -3.28 8.63 -1.71
CA ASP A 48 -4.42 7.97 -1.09
C ASP A 48 -5.41 7.43 -2.14
N LEU A 49 -5.72 8.23 -3.18
CA LEU A 49 -6.55 7.80 -4.31
C LEU A 49 -5.91 6.62 -5.06
N HIS A 50 -4.60 6.69 -5.32
CA HIS A 50 -3.88 5.64 -6.03
C HIS A 50 -3.91 4.31 -5.27
N PHE A 51 -3.59 4.33 -3.97
CA PHE A 51 -3.59 3.12 -3.14
C PHE A 51 -5.01 2.61 -2.83
N ARG A 52 -6.02 3.48 -2.85
CA ARG A 52 -7.44 3.08 -2.82
C ARG A 52 -7.81 2.28 -4.07
N GLU A 53 -7.47 2.79 -5.25
CA GLU A 53 -7.72 2.07 -6.51
C GLU A 53 -6.98 0.72 -6.51
N ARG A 54 -5.70 0.68 -6.12
CA ARG A 54 -4.96 -0.59 -5.97
C ARG A 54 -5.65 -1.57 -5.03
N ALA A 55 -6.17 -1.11 -3.89
CA ALA A 55 -6.85 -1.98 -2.93
C ALA A 55 -8.10 -2.66 -3.52
N PHE A 56 -8.86 -1.96 -4.38
CA PHE A 56 -10.02 -2.54 -5.06
C PHE A 56 -9.62 -3.46 -6.21
N TRP A 57 -8.73 -2.99 -7.11
CA TRP A 57 -8.34 -3.76 -8.29
C TRP A 57 -7.55 -5.03 -7.97
N LEU A 58 -6.82 -5.04 -6.85
CA LEU A 58 -5.95 -6.15 -6.42
C LEU A 58 -6.48 -6.82 -5.14
N PHE A 59 -7.78 -6.69 -4.88
CA PHE A 59 -8.40 -7.37 -3.74
C PHE A 59 -8.24 -8.90 -3.87
N GLY A 60 -7.83 -9.55 -2.78
CA GLY A 60 -7.65 -11.00 -2.74
C GLY A 60 -6.39 -11.52 -3.47
N THR A 61 -5.53 -10.65 -4.01
CA THR A 61 -4.31 -11.06 -4.75
C THR A 61 -3.02 -10.84 -3.97
N ALA A 62 -3.09 -10.76 -2.64
CA ALA A 62 -1.95 -10.61 -1.72
C ALA A 62 -1.12 -9.30 -1.83
N HIS A 63 -1.65 -8.24 -2.45
CA HIS A 63 -0.93 -6.96 -2.58
C HIS A 63 -1.08 -6.02 -1.40
N ARG A 64 -2.20 -6.11 -0.66
CA ARG A 64 -2.58 -5.09 0.33
C ARG A 64 -1.53 -4.89 1.42
N LEU A 65 -0.97 -5.96 1.97
CA LEU A 65 0.06 -5.85 3.02
C LEU A 65 1.33 -5.15 2.49
N GLY A 66 1.77 -5.50 1.29
CA GLY A 66 2.91 -4.86 0.64
C GLY A 66 2.67 -3.36 0.39
N ASP A 67 1.48 -3.02 -0.12
CA ASP A 67 1.07 -1.64 -0.37
C ASP A 67 1.03 -0.80 0.92
N LEU A 68 0.48 -1.34 2.02
CA LEU A 68 0.49 -0.68 3.34
C LEU A 68 1.92 -0.42 3.83
N ARG A 69 2.82 -1.41 3.75
CA ARG A 69 4.22 -1.22 4.13
C ARG A 69 4.93 -0.18 3.26
N ARG A 70 4.58 -0.09 1.98
CA ARG A 70 5.11 0.93 1.07
C ARG A 70 4.61 2.33 1.39
N LEU A 71 3.35 2.49 1.81
CA LEU A 71 2.82 3.77 2.28
C LEU A 71 3.67 4.33 3.44
N VAL A 72 4.12 3.46 4.35
CA VAL A 72 5.02 3.85 5.43
C VAL A 72 6.43 4.16 4.90
N ARG A 73 7.11 3.17 4.31
CA ARG A 73 8.53 3.28 3.90
C ARG A 73 8.81 4.31 2.80
N GLN A 74 7.94 4.42 1.79
CA GLN A 74 8.19 5.23 0.59
C GLN A 74 7.42 6.55 0.59
N TYR A 75 6.27 6.60 1.26
CA TYR A 75 5.39 7.78 1.28
C TYR A 75 5.32 8.45 2.67
N GLY A 76 6.13 7.97 3.63
CA GLY A 76 6.33 8.61 4.94
C GLY A 76 5.07 8.67 5.79
N ARG A 77 4.12 7.75 5.61
CA ARG A 77 2.91 7.68 6.42
C ARG A 77 3.21 7.06 7.78
N ASP A 78 2.66 7.62 8.84
CA ASP A 78 2.70 7.01 10.18
C ASP A 78 2.06 5.61 10.14
N ALA A 79 2.72 4.62 10.75
CA ALA A 79 2.25 3.24 10.72
C ALA A 79 0.85 3.11 11.35
N GLU A 80 0.56 3.89 12.39
CA GLU A 80 -0.71 3.91 13.12
C GLU A 80 -1.86 4.50 12.29
N ARG A 81 -1.55 5.23 11.21
CA ARG A 81 -2.54 5.74 10.24
C ARG A 81 -2.76 4.78 9.07
N VAL A 82 -1.87 3.81 8.90
CA VAL A 82 -1.87 2.86 7.77
C VAL A 82 -2.41 1.49 8.21
N PHE A 83 -2.01 1.02 9.38
CA PHE A 83 -2.42 -0.24 9.97
C PHE A 83 -3.48 -0.03 11.06
N PRO A 84 -4.37 -1.02 11.30
CA PRO A 84 -5.30 -0.96 12.42
C PRO A 84 -4.56 -0.84 13.75
N THR A 85 -5.01 0.06 14.61
CA THR A 85 -4.48 0.27 15.96
C THR A 85 -5.62 0.31 16.98
N GLY A 86 -5.28 0.18 18.26
CA GLY A 86 -6.24 0.25 19.35
C GLY A 86 -7.01 -1.06 19.59
N PRO A 87 -8.22 -0.99 20.19
CA PRO A 87 -8.98 -2.17 20.59
C PRO A 87 -9.35 -3.07 19.41
N TYR A 88 -9.07 -4.37 19.52
CA TYR A 88 -9.48 -5.34 18.52
C TYR A 88 -10.95 -5.76 18.76
N PHE A 89 -11.74 -5.84 17.70
CA PHE A 89 -13.18 -6.11 17.81
C PHE A 89 -13.53 -7.48 18.40
N LYS A 90 -12.59 -8.44 18.45
CA LYS A 90 -12.76 -9.73 19.14
C LYS A 90 -12.11 -9.79 20.53
N GLY A 91 -11.71 -8.65 21.10
CA GLY A 91 -11.03 -8.54 22.38
C GLY A 91 -9.51 -8.37 22.25
N GLY A 92 -8.89 -7.70 23.23
CA GLY A 92 -7.49 -7.31 23.19
C GLY A 92 -7.24 -6.00 22.41
N SER A 93 -5.97 -5.74 22.07
CA SER A 93 -5.57 -4.61 21.22
C SER A 93 -4.75 -5.13 20.03
N TYR A 94 -4.80 -4.40 18.92
CA TYR A 94 -3.86 -4.62 17.82
C TYR A 94 -2.41 -4.45 18.32
N GLY A 95 -1.54 -5.37 17.91
CA GLY A 95 -0.10 -5.26 18.16
C GLY A 95 0.57 -4.22 17.24
N PRO A 96 1.82 -3.82 17.55
CA PRO A 96 2.56 -2.84 16.76
C PRO A 96 3.23 -3.43 15.50
N ASP A 97 3.21 -4.75 15.34
CA ASP A 97 3.95 -5.44 14.27
C ASP A 97 3.32 -5.19 12.88
N VAL A 98 4.13 -4.65 11.96
CA VAL A 98 3.78 -4.45 10.53
C VAL A 98 4.42 -5.48 9.59
N ASN A 99 5.16 -6.42 10.16
CA ASN A 99 5.85 -7.52 9.48
C ASN A 99 5.75 -8.81 10.31
N LEU A 100 5.96 -9.95 9.64
CA LEU A 100 6.05 -11.22 10.33
C LEU A 100 7.38 -11.32 11.07
N PRO A 101 7.41 -11.89 12.28
CA PRO A 101 8.67 -12.18 12.97
C PRO A 101 9.47 -13.23 12.20
N ILE A 102 10.78 -13.23 12.42
CA ILE A 102 11.65 -14.29 11.92
C ILE A 102 11.27 -15.60 12.63
N PRO A 103 11.13 -16.74 11.92
CA PRO A 103 10.86 -18.02 12.54
C PRO A 103 11.99 -18.42 13.50
N PHE A 104 11.63 -19.04 14.62
CA PHE A 104 12.61 -19.53 15.61
C PHE A 104 13.64 -20.48 15.00
N ASP A 105 13.26 -21.28 14.00
CA ASP A 105 14.17 -22.21 13.32
C ASP A 105 15.36 -21.50 12.66
N GLU A 106 15.20 -20.24 12.23
CA GLU A 106 16.29 -19.42 11.67
C GLU A 106 17.31 -19.00 12.73
N GLU A 107 17.00 -19.06 14.03
CA GLU A 107 17.97 -18.80 15.10
C GLU A 107 19.06 -19.89 15.17
N ASN A 108 18.77 -21.09 14.64
CA ASN A 108 19.75 -22.17 14.53
C ASN A 108 20.75 -21.96 13.38
N ASN A 109 20.50 -20.99 12.49
CA ASN A 109 21.39 -20.69 11.38
C ASN A 109 22.62 -19.91 11.90
N PRO A 110 23.84 -20.48 11.86
CA PRO A 110 25.04 -19.81 12.36
C PRO A 110 25.49 -18.61 11.51
N GLN A 111 24.82 -18.34 10.39
CA GLN A 111 24.97 -17.12 9.58
C GLN A 111 23.86 -16.10 9.82
N PHE A 112 22.88 -16.41 10.69
CA PHE A 112 21.87 -15.44 11.08
C PHE A 112 22.50 -14.35 11.93
N SER A 113 22.65 -13.17 11.31
CA SER A 113 22.97 -11.93 11.99
C SER A 113 21.65 -11.16 12.17
N GLN A 114 21.24 -10.92 13.41
CA GLN A 114 20.09 -10.07 13.72
C GLN A 114 20.29 -8.65 13.18
N CYS A 115 19.83 -8.39 11.96
CA CYS A 115 19.95 -7.08 11.33
C CYS A 115 18.74 -6.79 10.45
N LEU A 116 17.59 -6.53 11.08
CA LEU A 116 16.59 -5.67 10.48
C LEU A 116 16.01 -4.84 11.62
N ASP A 117 16.34 -3.55 11.63
CA ASP A 117 15.47 -2.59 12.28
C ASP A 117 14.03 -2.91 11.82
N ARG A 118 13.16 -3.23 12.79
CA ARG A 118 11.76 -3.56 12.49
C ARG A 118 10.94 -2.29 12.32
N ASN A 119 11.52 -1.13 12.62
CA ASN A 119 10.99 0.15 12.23
C ASN A 119 11.07 0.30 10.69
N PRO A 120 10.09 0.98 10.09
CA PRO A 120 9.99 1.16 8.65
C PRO A 120 11.11 1.98 8.02
#